data_AF-A0A6L2PF67-F1
#
_entry.id   AF-A0A6L2PF67-F1
#
_cell.length_a   1.000
_cell.length_b   1.000
_cell.length_c   1.000
_cell.angle_alpha   90.00
_cell.angle_beta   90.00
_cell.angle_gamma   90.00
#
_symmetry.space_group_name_H-M   'P 1'
#
loop_
_entity.id
_entity.type
_entity.pdbx_description
1 polymer ?
#
loop_
_entity_poly.entity_id
_entity_poly.type
_entity_poly.pdbx_seq_one_letter_code
_entity_poly.pdbx_strand_id
1 'polypeptide(L)' 'MQNITTDENLMKFCGRLSFVKFNSINYACVSKEYYKSCKSSNGYCTQFGTYSGQKVGSEGLLLHKAAVVMELTAPYKSKH' A
#
# COMPACT_ATOMS: atom_id res chain seq x y z
N MET A 1 -20.63 9.85 -0.73
CA MET A 1 -19.19 9.50 -0.81
C MET A 1 -18.78 8.85 0.51
N GLN A 2 -18.24 7.63 0.48
CA GLN A 2 -17.45 7.17 1.62
C GLN A 2 -16.09 7.87 1.50
N ASN A 3 -15.78 8.80 2.41
CA ASN A 3 -14.48 9.46 2.45
C ASN A 3 -13.45 8.42 2.89
N ILE A 4 -12.74 7.85 1.92
CA ILE A 4 -11.73 6.82 2.12
C ILE A 4 -10.38 7.40 1.77
N THR A 5 -9.43 7.25 2.68
CA THR A 5 -8.04 7.66 2.51
C THR A 5 -7.19 6.42 2.30
N THR A 6 -6.25 6.51 1.36
CA THR A 6 -5.25 5.45 1.15
C THR A 6 -3.87 6.01 1.48
N ASP A 7 -3.17 5.35 2.40
CA ASP A 7 -1.86 5.79 2.88
C ASP A 7 -0.82 4.67 2.75
N GLU A 8 0.44 5.07 2.62
CA GLU A 8 1.61 4.20 2.70
C GLU A 8 2.14 4.16 4.14
N ASN A 9 2.53 2.97 4.59
CA ASN A 9 3.12 2.79 5.89
C ASN A 9 4.35 1.85 5.88
N LEU A 10 5.29 2.29 6.72
CA LEU A 10 6.43 1.61 7.34
C LEU A 10 6.15 0.41 8.27
N MET A 11 6.37 -0.87 7.93
CA MET A 11 6.32 -1.94 8.95
C MET A 11 7.69 -2.56 9.17
N LYS A 12 8.18 -2.57 10.42
CA LYS A 12 9.46 -3.19 10.77
C LYS A 12 9.46 -4.66 10.36
N PHE A 13 10.51 -5.07 9.65
CA PHE A 13 10.63 -6.44 9.17
C PHE A 13 12.09 -6.85 9.14
N CYS A 14 12.45 -7.95 9.81
CA CYS A 14 13.83 -8.44 9.94
C CYS A 14 14.00 -9.82 9.30
N GLY A 15 13.44 -10.03 8.11
CA GLY A 15 13.56 -11.25 7.31
C GLY A 15 14.16 -11.00 5.93
N ARG A 16 14.43 -12.07 5.18
CA ARG A 16 14.97 -12.00 3.82
C ARG A 16 13.83 -11.96 2.80
N LEU A 17 13.40 -10.75 2.42
CA LEU A 17 12.54 -10.53 1.26
C LEU A 17 13.27 -9.61 0.28
N SER A 18 13.10 -9.84 -1.02
CA SER A 18 13.73 -9.05 -2.08
C SER A 18 13.24 -7.59 -2.14
N PHE A 19 12.13 -7.29 -1.46
CA PHE A 19 11.44 -6.00 -1.50
C PHE A 19 11.38 -5.30 -0.13
N VAL A 20 12.30 -5.65 0.76
CA VAL A 20 12.52 -4.88 2.00
C VAL A 20 13.16 -3.54 1.64
N LYS A 21 12.63 -2.45 2.22
CA LYS A 21 13.22 -1.12 2.11
C LYS A 21 14.11 -0.84 3.31
N PHE A 22 15.29 -0.32 3.05
CA PHE A 22 16.10 0.34 4.07
C PHE A 22 15.78 1.83 4.07
N ASN A 23 15.43 2.38 5.22
CA ASN A 23 15.25 3.82 5.40
C ASN A 23 15.77 4.21 6.78
N SER A 24 16.91 4.91 6.82
CA SER A 24 17.57 5.36 8.04
C SER A 24 16.79 6.44 8.81
N ILE A 25 15.82 7.09 8.15
CA ILE A 25 14.96 8.12 8.77
C ILE A 25 13.84 7.47 9.60
N ASN A 26 13.43 6.25 9.22
CA ASN A 26 12.33 5.56 9.89
C ASN A 26 12.86 4.72 11.05
N TYR A 27 12.18 4.75 12.21
CA TYR A 27 12.54 4.00 13.43
C TYR A 27 12.81 2.51 13.20
N ALA A 28 12.15 1.92 12.21
CA ALA A 28 12.26 0.51 11.91
C ALA A 28 13.53 0.13 11.12
N CYS A 29 14.22 1.09 10.49
CA CYS A 29 15.43 1.01 9.63
C CYS A 29 15.35 0.04 8.44
N VAL A 30 14.87 -1.18 8.67
CA VAL A 30 14.60 -2.25 7.72
C VAL A 30 13.10 -2.54 7.78
N SER A 31 12.38 -2.26 6.69
CA SER A 31 10.92 -2.27 6.70
C SER A 31 10.30 -2.81 5.42
N LYS A 32 9.13 -3.42 5.57
CA LYS A 32 8.24 -3.74 4.47
C LYS A 32 7.22 -2.61 4.30
N GLU A 33 7.03 -2.19 3.06
CA GLU A 33 6.00 -1.21 2.69
C GLU A 33 4.63 -1.90 2.59
N TYR A 34 3.64 -1.31 3.23
CA TYR A 34 2.25 -1.69 3.11
C TYR A 34 1.38 -0.46 2.88
N TYR A 35 0.22 -0.70 2.29
CA TYR A 35 -0.78 0.29 2.00
C TYR A 35 -2.04 -0.08 2.76
N LYS A 36 -2.76 0.92 3.23
CA LYS A 36 -4.01 0.74 3.94
C LYS A 36 -5.05 1.69 3.38
N SER A 37 -6.28 1.18 3.28
CA SER A 37 -7.45 1.96 2.92
C SER A 37 -8.30 2.11 4.19
N CYS A 38 -8.52 3.34 4.62
CA CYS A 38 -9.19 3.63 5.89
C CYS A 38 -10.28 4.69 5.71
N LYS A 39 -11.36 4.56 6.48
CA LYS A 39 -12.42 5.57 6.54
C LYS A 39 -11.87 6.83 7.18
N SER A 40 -11.92 7.94 6.45
CA SER A 40 -11.44 9.25 6.90
C SER A 40 -12.16 9.74 8.16
N SER A 41 -13.44 9.38 8.34
CA SER A 41 -14.26 9.85 9.46
C SER A 41 -13.86 9.29 10.83
N ASN A 42 -13.27 8.09 10.89
CA ASN A 42 -12.98 7.42 12.16
C ASN A 42 -11.65 6.64 12.17
N GLY A 43 -10.87 6.69 11.10
CA GLY A 43 -9.60 5.97 10.96
C GLY A 43 -9.75 4.45 10.80
N TYR A 44 -10.97 3.91 10.66
CA TYR A 44 -11.17 2.47 10.55
C TYR A 44 -10.65 1.94 9.20
N CYS A 45 -9.64 1.09 9.24
CA CYS A 45 -9.01 0.51 8.07
C CYS A 45 -9.70 -0.79 7.65
N THR A 46 -10.16 -0.83 6.40
CA THR A 46 -10.96 -1.93 5.85
C THR A 46 -10.16 -2.81 4.91
N GLN A 47 -9.11 -2.30 4.28
CA GLN A 47 -8.30 -3.05 3.32
C GLN A 47 -6.82 -2.74 3.48
N PHE A 48 -6.00 -3.76 3.20
CA PHE A 48 -4.56 -3.68 3.28
C PHE A 48 -3.96 -4.32 2.02
N GLY A 49 -2.90 -3.70 1.51
CA GLY A 49 -2.12 -4.21 0.39
C GLY A 49 -0.64 -4.17 0.73
N THR A 50 0.15 -5.07 0.16
CA THR A 50 1.61 -5.02 0.33
C THR A 50 2.30 -4.94 -1.01
N TYR A 51 3.41 -4.22 -1.07
CA TYR A 51 4.32 -4.31 -2.18
C TYR A 51 5.23 -5.54 -2.02
N SER A 52 5.32 -6.37 -3.07
CA SER A 52 6.12 -7.60 -3.11
C SER A 52 7.24 -7.57 -4.15
N GLY A 53 7.70 -6.38 -4.55
CA GLY A 53 8.85 -6.25 -5.45
C GLY A 53 8.54 -6.38 -6.95
N GLN A 54 7.41 -7.00 -7.32
CA GLN A 54 6.96 -7.12 -8.71
C GLN A 54 5.44 -7.14 -8.76
N LYS A 55 4.84 -6.14 -9.43
CA LYS A 55 3.48 -6.19 -9.96
C LYS A 55 3.53 -5.63 -11.37
N VAL A 56 3.42 -6.50 -12.36
CA VAL A 56 3.35 -6.12 -13.79
C VAL A 56 1.89 -5.79 -14.08
N GLY A 57 1.62 -4.52 -14.39
CA GLY A 57 0.30 -4.10 -14.88
C GLY A 57 0.07 -4.57 -16.31
N SER A 58 -1.20 -4.74 -16.70
CA SER A 58 -1.60 -5.20 -18.04
C SER A 58 -1.29 -4.23 -19.19
N GLU A 59 -0.92 -2.97 -18.91
CA GLU A 59 -0.78 -1.91 -19.93
C GLU A 59 0.63 -1.27 -19.98
N GLY A 60 1.66 -2.03 -19.63
CA GLY A 60 3.01 -1.48 -19.51
C GLY A 60 3.25 -0.81 -18.16
N LEU A 61 4.46 -0.28 -17.99
CA LEU A 61 5.09 0.04 -16.70
C LEU A 61 4.30 1.10 -15.90
N LEU A 62 3.29 0.68 -15.14
CA LEU A 62 2.76 1.49 -14.05
C LEU A 62 3.78 1.52 -12.91
N LEU A 63 3.99 2.70 -12.33
CA LEU A 63 4.72 2.81 -11.05
C LEU A 63 4.05 1.87 -10.05
N HIS A 64 4.80 0.90 -9.54
CA HIS A 64 4.29 -0.20 -8.72
C HIS A 64 3.35 0.21 -7.57
N LYS A 65 3.59 1.38 -6.98
CA LYS A 65 2.74 1.97 -5.93
C LYS A 65 1.33 2.29 -6.45
N ALA A 66 1.22 2.85 -7.65
CA ALA A 66 -0.06 3.20 -8.28
C ALA A 66 -0.91 1.95 -8.54
N ALA A 67 -0.30 0.83 -8.94
CA ALA A 67 -1.02 -0.43 -9.14
C ALA A 67 -1.67 -0.94 -7.85
N VAL A 68 -0.93 -0.90 -6.73
CA VAL A 68 -1.47 -1.31 -5.42
C VAL A 68 -2.59 -0.39 -4.96
N VAL A 69 -2.46 0.93 -5.16
CA VAL A 69 -3.51 1.90 -4.83
C VAL A 69 -4.74 1.71 -5.71
N MET A 70 -4.58 1.43 -7.00
CA MET A 70 -5.72 1.17 -7.89
C MET A 70 -6.50 -0.09 -7.49
N GLU A 71 -5.80 -1.15 -7.10
CA GLU A 71 -6.42 -2.37 -6.57
C GLU A 71 -7.16 -2.13 -5.25
N LEU A 72 -6.52 -1.42 -4.31
CA LEU A 72 -7.14 -1.03 -3.02
C LEU A 72 -8.33 -0.09 -3.17
N THR A 73 -8.41 0.67 -4.27
CA THR A 73 -9.51 1.60 -4.50
C THR A 73 -10.63 1.01 -5.36
N ALA A 74 -10.38 -0.09 -6.08
CA ALA A 74 -11.33 -0.70 -7.01
C ALA A 74 -12.71 -1.02 -6.38
N PRO A 75 -12.82 -1.57 -5.15
CA PRO A 75 -14.12 -1.88 -4.54
C PRO A 75 -14.97 -0.65 -4.22
N TYR A 76 -14.37 0.54 -4.22
CA TYR A 76 -15.04 1.81 -3.96
C TYR A 76 -15.38 2.57 -5.25
N LYS A 77 -14.78 2.18 -6.39
CA LYS A 77 -15.06 2.78 -7.71
C LYS A 77 -16.37 2.27 -8.33
N SER A 78 -16.83 1.06 -7.99
CA SER A 78 -18.02 0.44 -8.60
C SER A 78 -19.34 0.67 -7.87
N LYS A 79 -19.35 1.42 -6.75
CA LYS A 79 -20.58 1.74 -5.99
C LYS A 79 -21.28 3.00 -6.49
N HIS A 80 -21.16 3.26 -7.79
CA HIS A 80 -21.84 4.34 -8.51
C HIS A 80 -22.66 3.73 -9.63
#